data_AF-R7YCP8-F1
#
_entry.id   AF-R7YCP8-F1
#
_cell.length_a   1.000
_cell.length_b   1.000
_cell.length_c   1.000
_cell.angle_alpha   90.00
_cell.angle_beta   90.00
_cell.angle_gamma   90.00
#
_symmetry.space_group_name_H-M   'P 1'
#
loop_
_entity.id
_entity.type
_entity.pdbx_description
1 polymer ?
#
loop_
_entity_poly.entity_id
_entity_poly.type
_entity_poly.pdbx_seq_one_letter_code
_entity_poly.pdbx_strand_id
1 'polypeptide(L)'
;MFSGPVFASRGQRLGESWPRLSTDYAAQKAKRYAGRPVLVRTGQMQSRFGHQAAATSVTIYNLDPKFKFHQSNAPRSKIPRRAMIGIYQGLDNDVRNTVAAVIARKIKERSK
;
A
#
# COMPACT_ATOMS: atom_id res chain seq x y z
N MET A 1 5.06 7.84 -2.31
CA MET A 1 4.83 6.49 -2.87
C MET A 1 3.78 5.78 -2.00
N PHE A 2 2.61 5.42 -2.54
CA PHE A 2 1.52 4.82 -1.74
C PHE A 2 1.89 3.46 -1.11
N SER A 3 2.80 2.71 -1.75
CA SER A 3 3.12 1.34 -1.37
C SER A 3 4.20 1.20 -0.30
N GLY A 4 5.10 2.17 -0.11
CA GLY A 4 6.18 2.03 0.88
C GLY A 4 5.66 1.85 2.33
N PRO A 5 4.84 2.79 2.82
CA PRO A 5 4.41 2.80 4.23
C PRO A 5 3.60 1.57 4.66
N VAL A 6 2.68 1.07 3.82
CA VAL A 6 1.81 -0.07 4.21
C VAL A 6 2.58 -1.39 4.30
N PHE A 7 3.57 -1.60 3.44
CA PHE A 7 4.37 -2.83 3.47
C PHE A 7 5.39 -2.81 4.62
N ALA A 8 6.02 -1.66 4.87
CA ALA A 8 6.93 -1.48 5.99
C ALA A 8 6.21 -1.69 7.34
N SER A 9 5.01 -1.11 7.48
CA SER A 9 4.16 -1.24 8.67
C SER A 9 3.38 -2.56 8.74
N ARG A 10 3.50 -3.44 7.74
CA ARG A 10 2.76 -4.72 7.66
C ARG A 10 1.25 -4.55 7.84
N GLY A 11 0.68 -3.52 7.21
CA GLY A 11 -0.75 -3.22 7.25
C GLY A 11 -1.18 -2.23 8.34
N GLN A 12 -0.33 -1.93 9.33
CA GLN A 12 -0.74 -1.08 10.46
C GLN A 12 -1.15 0.33 10.03
N ARG A 13 -0.55 0.87 8.95
CA ARG A 13 -0.98 2.17 8.39
C ARG A 13 -2.44 2.18 7.95
N LEU A 14 -3.03 1.01 7.64
CA LEU A 14 -4.44 0.84 7.30
C LEU A 14 -5.29 0.35 8.48
N GLY A 15 -4.76 0.31 9.70
CA GLY A 15 -5.43 -0.31 10.84
C GLY A 15 -5.47 -1.84 10.77
N GLU A 16 -4.71 -2.45 9.85
CA GLU A 16 -4.67 -3.90 9.64
C GLU A 16 -3.43 -4.50 10.32
N SER A 17 -3.47 -5.79 10.64
CA SER A 17 -2.30 -6.53 11.12
C SER A 17 -2.06 -7.73 10.21
N TRP A 18 -1.10 -7.63 9.31
CA TRP A 18 -0.82 -8.72 8.38
C TRP A 18 -0.25 -9.93 9.14
N PRO A 19 -0.83 -11.13 8.98
CA PRO A 19 -0.35 -12.33 9.65
C PRO A 19 1.12 -12.60 9.33
N ARG A 20 1.88 -12.90 10.39
CA ARG A 20 3.26 -13.37 10.29
C ARG A 20 3.30 -14.70 9.52
N LEU A 21 4.46 -14.99 8.94
CA LEU A 21 4.73 -16.33 8.44
C LEU A 21 5.09 -17.24 9.62
N SER A 22 4.89 -18.55 9.46
CA SER A 22 5.49 -19.52 10.38
C SER A 22 7.01 -19.36 10.42
N THR A 23 7.62 -19.73 11.53
CA THR A 23 9.07 -19.63 11.76
C THR A 23 9.86 -20.32 10.66
N ASP A 24 9.50 -21.55 10.33
CA ASP A 24 10.23 -22.37 9.36
C ASP A 24 10.10 -21.81 7.95
N TYR A 25 8.89 -21.34 7.59
CA TYR A 25 8.66 -20.73 6.28
C TYR A 25 9.34 -19.35 6.16
N ALA A 26 9.39 -18.59 7.26
CA ALA A 26 10.14 -17.33 7.32
C ALA A 26 11.64 -17.58 7.15
N ALA A 27 12.21 -18.57 7.87
CA ALA A 27 13.62 -18.94 7.78
C ALA A 27 13.98 -19.44 6.38
N GLN A 28 13.15 -20.33 5.80
CA GLN A 28 13.33 -20.81 4.43
C GLN A 28 13.33 -19.64 3.43
N LYS A 29 12.39 -18.69 3.56
CA LYS A 29 12.36 -17.52 2.69
C LYS A 29 13.50 -16.55 2.90
N ALA A 30 13.95 -16.33 4.13
CA ALA A 30 15.12 -15.49 4.42
C ALA A 30 16.38 -16.06 3.75
N LYS A 31 16.57 -17.39 3.79
CA LYS A 31 17.65 -18.07 3.09
C LYS A 31 17.52 -17.97 1.57
N ARG A 32 16.31 -18.24 1.03
CA ARG A 32 16.06 -18.29 -0.42
C ARG A 32 16.05 -16.93 -1.10
N TYR A 33 15.68 -15.88 -0.36
CA TYR A 33 15.52 -14.51 -0.87
C TYR A 33 16.29 -13.53 0.03
N ALA A 34 17.60 -13.76 0.17
CA ALA A 34 18.47 -12.93 1.00
C ALA A 34 18.37 -11.44 0.62
N GLY A 35 18.36 -10.56 1.62
CA GLY A 35 18.22 -9.11 1.44
C GLY A 35 16.79 -8.62 1.13
N ARG A 36 15.79 -9.51 1.06
CA ARG A 36 14.38 -9.11 0.86
C ARG A 36 13.60 -9.10 2.17
N PRO A 37 12.63 -8.17 2.34
CA PRO A 37 11.68 -8.24 3.45
C PRO A 37 10.92 -9.57 3.46
N VAL A 38 10.67 -10.15 4.64
CA VAL A 38 10.12 -11.52 4.79
C VAL A 38 8.81 -11.79 4.03
N LEU A 39 7.96 -10.77 3.85
CA LEU A 39 6.69 -10.86 3.11
C LEU A 39 6.83 -10.57 1.60
N VAL A 40 8.02 -10.16 1.15
CA VAL A 40 8.28 -9.72 -0.22
C VAL A 40 9.20 -10.72 -0.91
N ARG A 41 8.68 -11.42 -1.92
CA ARG A 41 9.48 -12.34 -2.74
C ARG A 41 10.20 -11.61 -3.88
N THR A 42 9.45 -10.84 -4.67
CA THR A 42 9.95 -10.22 -5.91
C THR A 42 9.81 -8.69 -5.96
N GLY A 43 9.06 -8.08 -5.04
CA GLY A 43 8.72 -6.65 -5.08
C GLY A 43 7.68 -6.26 -6.15
N GLN A 44 7.28 -7.17 -7.04
CA GLN A 44 6.35 -6.88 -8.15
C GLN A 44 5.04 -6.23 -7.69
N MET A 45 4.49 -6.65 -6.55
CA MET A 45 3.27 -6.05 -6.03
C MET A 45 3.49 -4.63 -5.51
N GLN A 46 4.67 -4.33 -4.97
CA GLN A 46 5.00 -2.99 -4.47
C GLN A 46 5.22 -1.99 -5.61
N SER A 47 5.75 -2.46 -6.74
CA SER A 47 6.09 -1.63 -7.90
C SER A 47 4.93 -1.40 -8.86
N ARG A 48 3.82 -2.15 -8.73
CA ARG A 48 2.67 -2.12 -9.65
C ARG A 48 1.49 -1.28 -9.17
N PHE A 49 1.69 -0.42 -8.17
CA PHE A 49 0.68 0.56 -7.78
C PHE A 49 0.61 1.68 -8.81
N GLY A 50 -0.60 2.02 -9.21
CA GLY A 50 -0.90 3.12 -10.11
C GLY A 50 -2.05 3.96 -9.59
N HIS A 51 -2.30 5.08 -10.25
CA HIS A 51 -3.47 5.91 -9.99
C HIS A 51 -4.04 6.46 -11.30
N GLN A 52 -5.31 6.83 -11.25
CA GLN A 52 -6.02 7.52 -12.31
C GLN A 52 -6.82 8.65 -11.68
N ALA A 53 -6.51 9.89 -12.05
CA ALA A 53 -7.23 11.07 -11.59
C ALA A 53 -8.38 11.41 -12.55
N ALA A 54 -9.51 11.80 -11.98
CA ALA A 54 -10.63 12.44 -12.66
C ALA A 54 -10.83 13.85 -12.08
N ALA A 55 -11.86 14.57 -12.53
CA ALA A 55 -12.11 15.95 -12.10
C ALA A 55 -12.26 16.10 -10.57
N THR A 56 -12.91 15.14 -9.91
CA THR A 56 -13.25 15.19 -8.49
C THR A 56 -12.88 13.92 -7.72
N SER A 57 -12.16 12.99 -8.35
CA SER A 57 -11.80 11.72 -7.71
C SER A 57 -10.44 11.23 -8.17
N VAL A 58 -9.84 10.34 -7.36
CA VAL A 58 -8.63 9.60 -7.72
C VAL A 58 -8.86 8.14 -7.42
N THR A 59 -8.70 7.30 -8.44
CA THR A 59 -8.70 5.85 -8.29
C THR A 59 -7.26 5.39 -8.10
N ILE A 60 -7.01 4.62 -7.04
CA ILE A 60 -5.71 3.95 -6.81
C ILE A 60 -5.90 2.46 -7.09
N TYR A 61 -4.99 1.86 -7.84
CA TYR A 61 -5.08 0.46 -8.24
C TYR A 61 -3.71 -0.23 -8.18
N ASN A 62 -3.72 -1.56 -8.33
CA ASN A 62 -2.49 -2.36 -8.42
C ASN A 62 -2.64 -3.43 -9.51
N LEU A 63 -1.68 -3.49 -10.43
CA LEU A 63 -1.70 -4.36 -11.60
C LEU A 63 -1.07 -5.75 -11.39
N ASP A 64 -0.66 -6.11 -10.17
CA ASP A 64 -0.24 -7.48 -9.88
C ASP A 64 -1.49 -8.40 -9.84
N PRO A 65 -1.57 -9.48 -10.64
CA PRO A 65 -2.73 -10.38 -10.64
C PRO A 65 -3.06 -11.00 -9.28
N LYS A 66 -2.09 -11.07 -8.36
CA LYS A 66 -2.28 -11.58 -6.99
C LYS A 66 -2.85 -10.53 -6.05
N PHE A 67 -2.80 -9.25 -6.40
CA PHE A 67 -3.25 -8.16 -5.54
C PHE A 67 -4.71 -8.35 -5.09
N LYS A 68 -5.59 -8.76 -6.02
CA LYS A 68 -7.00 -9.05 -5.72
C LYS A 68 -7.18 -10.07 -4.59
N PHE A 69 -6.26 -11.04 -4.47
CA PHE A 69 -6.31 -12.06 -3.41
C PHE A 69 -5.79 -11.57 -2.06
N HIS A 70 -5.05 -10.46 -2.04
CA HIS A 70 -4.65 -9.82 -0.81
C HIS A 70 -5.64 -8.75 -0.35
N GLN A 71 -6.33 -8.11 -1.31
CA GLN A 71 -7.25 -7.00 -1.06
C GLN A 71 -8.68 -7.44 -0.72
N SER A 72 -9.17 -8.54 -1.30
CA SER A 72 -10.56 -8.99 -1.14
C SER A 72 -10.84 -9.56 0.26
N ASN A 73 -12.01 -9.25 0.83
CA ASN A 73 -12.53 -9.74 2.11
C ASN A 73 -13.19 -11.13 2.05
N ALA A 74 -13.26 -11.75 0.87
CA ALA A 74 -13.87 -13.07 0.73
C ALA A 74 -13.09 -14.11 1.57
N PRO A 75 -13.76 -15.12 2.18
CA PRO A 75 -13.09 -16.17 2.94
C PRO A 75 -11.99 -16.86 2.12
N ARG A 76 -10.83 -17.14 2.74
CA ARG A 76 -9.69 -17.81 2.10
C ARG A 76 -9.05 -18.85 3.00
N SER A 77 -8.67 -19.98 2.40
CA SER A 77 -7.98 -21.08 3.10
C SER A 77 -6.47 -21.14 2.82
N LYS A 78 -5.99 -20.60 1.68
CA LYS A 78 -4.58 -20.77 1.24
C LYS A 78 -3.70 -19.53 1.34
N ILE A 79 -4.28 -18.33 1.16
CA ILE A 79 -3.53 -17.07 1.18
C ILE A 79 -4.17 -16.15 2.20
N PRO A 80 -3.43 -15.72 3.25
CA PRO A 80 -3.96 -14.76 4.19
C PRO A 80 -4.16 -13.40 3.52
N ARG A 81 -5.27 -12.76 3.86
CA ARG A 81 -5.58 -11.39 3.45
C ARG A 81 -4.51 -10.44 3.98
N ARG A 82 -4.08 -9.51 3.13
CA ARG A 82 -3.07 -8.49 3.44
C ARG A 82 -3.43 -7.22 2.68
N ALA A 83 -4.45 -6.50 3.17
CA ALA A 83 -4.97 -5.32 2.49
C ALA A 83 -3.89 -4.23 2.40
N MET A 84 -3.80 -3.60 1.22
CA MET A 84 -2.75 -2.64 0.90
C MET A 84 -3.28 -1.30 0.39
N ILE A 85 -4.57 -1.25 0.01
CA ILE A 85 -5.32 -0.03 -0.25
C ILE A 85 -6.45 0.02 0.77
N GLY A 86 -6.70 1.18 1.35
CA GLY A 86 -7.78 1.36 2.31
C GLY A 86 -7.86 2.79 2.80
N ILE A 87 -8.96 3.08 3.46
CA ILE A 87 -9.12 4.30 4.26
C ILE A 87 -8.44 4.05 5.61
N TYR A 88 -7.67 5.02 6.07
CA TYR A 88 -6.97 4.94 7.35
C TYR A 88 -7.24 6.18 8.21
N GLN A 89 -7.00 6.04 9.51
CA GLN A 89 -7.16 7.13 10.46
C GLN A 89 -6.22 8.29 10.10
N GLY A 90 -6.78 9.48 9.88
CA GLY A 90 -6.04 10.66 9.47
C GLY A 90 -5.86 10.83 7.95
N LEU A 91 -6.43 9.95 7.12
CA LEU A 91 -6.42 10.14 5.67
C LEU A 91 -7.10 11.46 5.26
N ASP A 92 -8.16 11.86 5.95
CA ASP A 92 -8.85 13.13 5.78
C ASP A 92 -7.91 14.33 5.99
N ASN A 93 -7.13 14.31 7.07
CA ASN A 93 -6.13 15.32 7.36
C ASN A 93 -5.00 15.32 6.32
N ASP A 94 -4.50 14.15 5.94
CA ASP A 94 -3.46 14.01 4.90
C ASP A 94 -3.94 14.57 3.55
N VAL A 95 -5.19 14.28 3.16
CA VAL A 95 -5.82 14.82 1.95
C VAL A 95 -5.96 16.34 2.05
N ARG A 96 -6.54 16.85 3.14
CA ARG A 96 -6.74 18.28 3.35
C ARG A 96 -5.41 19.05 3.29
N ASN A 97 -4.40 18.56 3.98
CA ASN A 97 -3.07 19.19 4.03
C ASN A 97 -2.39 19.16 2.65
N THR A 98 -2.53 18.06 1.91
CA THR A 98 -2.00 17.97 0.54
C THR A 98 -2.68 18.96 -0.39
N VAL A 99 -4.02 19.04 -0.34
CA VAL A 99 -4.80 19.99 -1.16
C VAL A 99 -4.43 21.43 -0.81
N ALA A 100 -4.38 21.77 0.48
CA ALA A 100 -4.01 23.10 0.95
C ALA A 100 -2.60 23.51 0.48
N ALA A 101 -1.63 22.61 0.59
CA ALA A 101 -0.25 22.84 0.13
C ALA A 101 -0.18 23.05 -1.39
N VAL A 102 -0.92 22.26 -2.18
CA VAL A 102 -0.96 22.40 -3.64
C VAL A 102 -1.62 23.73 -4.05
N ILE A 103 -2.72 24.12 -3.40
CA ILE A 103 -3.40 25.39 -3.68
C ILE A 103 -2.49 26.57 -3.33
N ALA A 104 -1.89 26.58 -2.13
CA ALA A 104 -0.99 27.65 -1.69
C ALA A 104 0.20 27.83 -2.66
N ARG A 105 0.78 26.72 -3.12
CA ARG A 105 1.84 26.74 -4.13
C ARG A 105 1.37 27.35 -5.45
N LYS A 106 0.20 26.94 -5.96
CA LYS A 106 -0.36 27.48 -7.21
C LYS A 106 -0.69 28.97 -7.11
N ILE A 107 -1.16 29.45 -5.97
CA ILE A 107 -1.39 30.88 -5.73
C ILE A 107 -0.05 31.63 -5.83
N LYS A 108 0.98 31.17 -5.10
CA LYS A 108 2.31 31.78 -5.13
C LYS A 108 2.94 31.80 -6.53
N GLU A 109 2.75 30.75 -7.32
CA GLU A 109 3.23 30.67 -8.71
C GLU A 109 2.53 31.66 -9.64
N ARG A 110 1.27 32.03 -9.37
CA ARG A 110 0.46 32.97 -10.18
C ARG A 110 0.56 34.43 -9.74
N SER A 111 0.96 34.67 -8.49
CA SER A 111 1.17 36.02 -7.94
C SER A 111 2.57 36.58 -8.22
N LYS A 112 3.38 35.86 -8.99
CA LYS A 112 4.67 36.30 -9.55
C LYS A 112 4.49 36.55 -11.04
#